data_AF-A0ABD2VKP6-F1
#
_entry.id   AF-A0ABD2VKP6-F1
#
_cell.length_a   1.000
_cell.length_b   1.000
_cell.length_c   1.000
_cell.angle_alpha   90.00
_cell.angle_beta   90.00
_cell.angle_gamma   90.00
#
_symmetry.space_group_name_H-M   'P 1'
#
loop_
_entity.id
_entity.type
_entity.pdbx_description
1 polymer ?
#
loop_
_entity_poly.entity_id
_entity_poly.type
_entity_poly.pdbx_seq_one_letter_code
_entity_poly.pdbx_strand_id
1 'polypeptide(L)'
;MEQLLVSSSPMAAASLPLPPVDVNQVPLDLQQMLQYVVKSQPEWWAYAIFWQTSTDDEGKNFLAWGDGYFQGDGVVNSNKGGSSSSSSLKSQAQSERKKVIKGIQALMDGNGDTDLVDDGDVTDTEWFYVMSLARSFSAGDGSVTGKAFGSDDFLWITGPAQFQLHYSCERAKEAQIHGIQTLVCIPTSNGVFELGSTQLIKQNLSLVQQMTMTIN
;
A
#
# COMPACT_ATOMS: atom_id res chain seq x y z
N MET A 1 -35.87 25.99 67.49
CA MET A 1 -34.52 25.60 67.92
C MET A 1 -34.06 24.51 66.97
N GLU A 2 -32.78 24.57 66.56
CA GLU A 2 -32.00 23.51 65.87
C GLU A 2 -32.28 23.38 64.36
N GLN A 3 -31.52 24.03 63.46
CA GLN A 3 -30.12 23.88 63.01
C GLN A 3 -29.91 22.89 61.84
N LEU A 4 -29.46 23.48 60.72
CA LEU A 4 -28.54 22.99 59.68
C LEU A 4 -28.47 21.49 59.37
N LEU A 5 -28.65 21.14 58.08
CA LEU A 5 -27.63 20.45 57.29
C LEU A 5 -27.79 20.80 55.79
N VAL A 6 -26.80 21.50 55.25
CA VAL A 6 -26.55 21.63 53.80
C VAL A 6 -26.04 20.28 53.30
N SER A 7 -26.74 19.70 52.32
CA SER A 7 -26.26 18.55 51.55
C SER A 7 -26.14 18.97 50.09
N SER A 8 -24.91 19.29 49.69
CA SER A 8 -24.53 19.49 48.30
C SER A 8 -24.53 18.13 47.61
N SER A 9 -25.56 17.85 46.82
CA SER A 9 -25.60 16.70 45.92
C SER A 9 -24.96 17.10 44.57
N PRO A 10 -23.93 16.39 44.07
CA PRO A 10 -23.41 16.63 42.74
C PRO A 10 -24.42 16.10 41.71
N MET A 11 -24.76 16.94 40.71
CA MET A 11 -25.58 16.53 39.57
C MET A 11 -24.95 15.29 38.92
N ALA A 12 -25.69 14.19 38.91
CA ALA A 12 -25.40 13.07 38.03
C ALA A 12 -25.48 13.59 36.59
N ALA A 13 -24.33 13.68 35.92
CA ALA A 13 -24.29 13.90 34.49
C ALA A 13 -24.99 12.72 33.83
N ALA A 14 -26.13 12.99 33.19
CA ALA A 14 -26.85 12.00 32.40
C ALA A 14 -25.91 11.43 31.34
N SER A 15 -25.57 10.15 31.45
CA SER A 15 -24.88 9.42 30.40
C SER A 15 -25.81 9.40 29.18
N LEU A 16 -25.49 10.22 28.18
CA LEU A 16 -26.14 10.13 26.88
C LEU A 16 -25.85 8.73 26.32
N PRO A 17 -26.86 7.97 25.88
CA PRO A 17 -26.62 6.70 25.22
C PRO A 17 -25.84 6.97 23.93
N LEU A 18 -24.72 6.25 23.77
CA LEU A 18 -23.95 6.21 22.52
C LEU A 18 -24.91 5.90 21.36
N PRO A 19 -24.74 6.54 20.19
CA PRO A 19 -25.52 6.15 19.02
C PRO A 19 -25.28 4.66 18.74
N PRO A 20 -26.31 3.92 18.29
CA PRO A 20 -26.15 2.51 17.96
C PRO A 20 -25.07 2.41 16.87
N VAL A 21 -24.01 1.67 17.19
CA VAL A 21 -23.02 1.23 16.21
C VAL A 21 -23.80 0.46 15.15
N ASP A 22 -23.83 0.97 13.93
CA ASP A 22 -24.48 0.29 12.81
C ASP A 22 -23.67 -0.97 12.52
N VAL A 23 -24.20 -2.12 12.96
CA VAL A 23 -23.57 -3.45 12.83
C VAL A 23 -23.68 -3.99 11.39
N ASN A 24 -23.94 -3.12 10.40
CA ASN A 24 -24.02 -3.48 8.97
C ASN A 24 -22.91 -2.83 8.13
N GLN A 25 -21.73 -2.55 8.71
CA GLN A 25 -20.54 -2.46 7.89
C GLN A 25 -20.24 -3.87 7.36
N VAL A 26 -20.77 -4.16 6.16
CA VAL A 26 -20.26 -5.27 5.34
C VAL A 26 -18.74 -5.09 5.31
N PRO A 27 -17.94 -6.05 5.79
CA PRO A 27 -16.49 -5.92 5.71
C PRO A 27 -16.16 -5.65 4.25
N LEU A 28 -15.57 -4.49 3.97
CA LEU A 28 -15.03 -4.24 2.65
C LEU A 28 -14.02 -5.36 2.40
N ASP A 29 -14.17 -6.07 1.27
CA ASP A 29 -13.14 -7.00 0.84
C ASP A 29 -11.82 -6.22 0.76
N LEU A 30 -10.71 -6.85 1.15
CA LEU A 30 -9.40 -6.19 1.26
C LEU A 30 -9.06 -5.45 -0.05
N GLN A 31 -9.40 -6.05 -1.18
CA GLN A 31 -9.27 -5.47 -2.51
C GLN A 31 -10.10 -4.19 -2.70
N GLN A 32 -11.36 -4.18 -2.25
CA GLN A 32 -12.25 -3.01 -2.36
C GLN A 32 -11.75 -1.86 -1.48
N MET A 33 -11.23 -2.17 -0.30
CA MET A 33 -10.63 -1.19 0.59
C MET A 33 -9.36 -0.58 -0.03
N LEU A 34 -8.45 -1.41 -0.56
CA LEU A 34 -7.26 -0.96 -1.29
C LEU A 34 -7.63 -0.03 -2.46
N GLN A 35 -8.65 -0.41 -3.23
CA GLN A 35 -9.20 0.41 -4.31
C GLN A 35 -9.74 1.75 -3.82
N TYR A 36 -10.55 1.73 -2.76
CA TYR A 36 -11.14 2.93 -2.18
C TYR A 36 -10.06 3.88 -1.70
N VAL A 37 -9.05 3.35 -1.00
CA VAL A 37 -7.90 4.11 -0.52
C VAL A 37 -7.21 4.84 -1.66
N VAL A 38 -6.80 4.14 -2.71
CA VAL A 38 -6.03 4.75 -3.81
C VAL A 38 -6.87 5.79 -4.55
N LYS A 39 -8.15 5.52 -4.79
CA LYS A 39 -9.04 6.40 -5.57
C LYS A 39 -9.61 7.59 -4.81
N SER A 40 -9.71 7.50 -3.48
CA SER A 40 -10.30 8.55 -2.64
C SER A 40 -9.31 9.67 -2.30
N GLN A 41 -8.00 9.45 -2.48
CA GLN A 41 -7.01 10.47 -2.19
C GLN A 41 -6.97 11.57 -3.24
N PRO A 42 -6.69 12.82 -2.82
CA PRO A 42 -6.51 13.92 -3.77
C PRO A 42 -5.21 13.79 -4.55
N GLU A 43 -4.18 13.14 -4.00
CA GLU A 43 -2.94 12.84 -4.70
C GLU A 43 -3.01 11.50 -5.43
N TRP A 44 -2.22 11.38 -6.49
CA TRP A 44 -2.21 10.16 -7.29
C TRP A 44 -1.30 9.09 -6.70
N TRP A 45 -1.89 8.02 -6.19
CA TRP A 45 -1.18 6.80 -5.80
C TRP A 45 -1.21 5.81 -6.96
N ALA A 46 -0.03 5.31 -7.35
CA ALA A 46 0.08 4.36 -8.46
C ALA A 46 -0.41 2.97 -8.06
N TYR A 47 -0.17 2.59 -6.80
CA TYR A 47 -0.63 1.33 -6.23
C TYR A 47 -0.80 1.39 -4.71
N ALA A 48 -1.52 0.41 -4.18
CA ALA A 48 -1.49 0.01 -2.78
C ALA A 48 -1.23 -1.50 -2.67
N ILE A 49 -0.47 -1.93 -1.66
CA ILE A 49 -0.24 -3.33 -1.33
C ILE A 49 -0.49 -3.52 0.17
N PHE A 50 -1.23 -4.56 0.53
CA PHE A 50 -1.31 -5.02 1.90
C PHE A 50 -0.38 -6.22 2.09
N TRP A 51 0.64 -6.02 2.91
CA TRP A 51 1.53 -7.09 3.36
C TRP A 51 0.94 -7.71 4.62
N GLN A 52 0.44 -8.93 4.53
CA GLN A 52 -0.22 -9.62 5.63
C GLN A 52 0.80 -10.34 6.52
N THR A 53 0.58 -10.30 7.83
CA THR A 53 1.36 -11.08 8.79
C THR A 53 1.06 -12.56 8.62
N SER A 54 2.11 -13.34 8.41
CA SER A 54 2.11 -14.79 8.38
C SER A 54 3.16 -15.31 9.37
N THR A 55 3.08 -16.59 9.71
CA THR A 55 3.98 -17.25 10.65
C THR A 55 4.59 -18.46 9.96
N ASP A 56 5.91 -18.61 10.06
CA ASP A 56 6.59 -19.79 9.53
C ASP A 56 6.50 -21.00 10.48
N ASP A 57 7.04 -22.13 10.06
CA ASP A 57 7.03 -23.37 10.85
C ASP A 57 7.79 -23.24 12.19
N GLU A 58 8.67 -22.24 12.33
CA GLU A 58 9.43 -21.95 13.54
C GLU A 58 8.70 -20.98 14.49
N GLY A 59 7.51 -20.50 14.10
CA GLY A 59 6.73 -19.56 14.89
C GLY A 59 7.16 -18.10 14.72
N LYS A 60 8.03 -17.81 13.75
CA LYS A 60 8.51 -16.44 13.49
C LYS A 60 7.56 -15.74 12.53
N ASN A 61 7.19 -14.51 12.89
CA ASN A 61 6.33 -13.69 12.07
C ASN A 61 7.11 -13.05 10.91
N PHE A 62 6.51 -13.09 9.73
CA PHE A 62 6.96 -12.41 8.53
C PHE A 62 5.76 -11.85 7.78
N LEU A 63 6.03 -10.91 6.88
CA LEU A 63 5.06 -10.31 6.01
C LEU A 63 5.09 -11.01 4.65
N ALA A 64 3.92 -11.43 4.17
CA ALA A 64 3.72 -11.98 2.84
C ALA A 64 2.73 -11.10 2.05
N TRP A 65 2.64 -11.32 0.74
CA TRP A 65 1.59 -10.71 -0.06
C TRP A 65 0.21 -11.12 0.47
N GLY A 66 -0.58 -10.13 0.92
CA GLY A 66 -1.99 -10.31 1.23
C GLY A 66 -2.85 -10.01 0.02
N ASP A 67 -2.85 -8.76 -0.42
CA ASP A 67 -3.57 -8.29 -1.61
C ASP A 67 -2.99 -6.96 -2.11
N GLY A 68 -3.42 -6.49 -3.28
CA GLY A 68 -2.97 -5.24 -3.86
C GLY A 68 -3.96 -4.64 -4.84
N TYR A 69 -3.81 -3.34 -5.06
CA TYR A 69 -4.50 -2.63 -6.13
C TYR A 69 -3.52 -1.77 -6.92
N PHE A 70 -3.53 -1.94 -8.24
CA PHE A 70 -2.74 -1.14 -9.17
C PHE A 70 -3.65 -0.22 -9.99
N GLN A 71 -3.40 1.09 -9.91
CA GLN A 71 -4.11 2.11 -10.69
C GLN A 71 -3.27 2.60 -11.89
N GLY A 72 -1.95 2.43 -11.84
CA GLY A 72 -1.04 2.91 -12.88
C GLY A 72 -0.54 4.33 -12.65
N ASP A 73 0.20 4.84 -13.62
CA ASP A 73 0.88 6.14 -13.49
C ASP A 73 -0.07 7.32 -13.68
N GLY A 74 -0.01 8.29 -12.77
CA GLY A 74 -0.95 9.43 -12.73
C GLY A 74 -0.70 10.53 -13.72
N VAL A 75 0.37 10.40 -14.48
CA VAL A 75 0.70 11.34 -15.54
C VAL A 75 0.32 10.68 -16.86
N VAL A 76 -0.92 10.92 -17.29
CA VAL A 76 -1.33 10.73 -18.68
C VAL A 76 -0.76 11.86 -19.54
N ASN A 77 0.52 12.19 -19.39
CA ASN A 77 1.22 12.79 -20.53
C ASN A 77 1.63 11.62 -21.41
N SER A 78 0.69 11.25 -22.27
CA SER A 78 0.98 10.80 -23.62
C SER A 78 1.78 11.87 -24.37
N ASN A 79 2.94 12.28 -23.86
CA ASN A 79 4.08 12.39 -24.75
C ASN A 79 4.40 10.94 -25.13
N LYS A 80 3.65 10.47 -26.14
CA LYS A 80 4.16 9.63 -27.22
C LYS A 80 5.28 10.41 -27.94
N GLY A 81 6.24 10.94 -27.18
CA GLY A 81 7.42 11.64 -27.64
C GLY A 81 8.29 10.56 -28.20
N GLY A 82 8.26 10.47 -29.53
CA GLY A 82 8.98 9.46 -30.27
C GLY A 82 10.40 9.31 -29.77
N SER A 83 10.69 8.16 -29.21
CA SER A 83 12.01 7.57 -29.31
C SER A 83 11.83 6.20 -29.95
N SER A 84 11.54 6.25 -31.25
CA SER A 84 11.77 5.18 -32.21
C SER A 84 13.27 4.86 -32.25
N SER A 85 13.75 4.27 -31.17
CA SER A 85 15.06 3.64 -31.06
C SER A 85 14.83 2.34 -30.28
N SER A 86 14.15 1.39 -30.92
CA SER A 86 14.00 0.02 -30.45
C SER A 86 15.39 -0.62 -30.42
N SER A 87 16.12 -0.46 -29.31
CA SER A 87 17.23 -1.37 -29.04
C SER A 87 16.62 -2.76 -28.81
N SER A 88 17.16 -3.79 -29.46
CA SER A 88 16.65 -5.17 -29.34
C SER A 88 16.56 -5.67 -27.89
N LEU A 89 17.35 -5.08 -27.00
CA LEU A 89 17.33 -5.37 -25.56
C LEU A 89 16.05 -4.86 -24.87
N LYS A 90 15.55 -3.67 -25.22
CA LYS A 90 14.30 -3.13 -24.64
C LYS A 90 13.09 -3.93 -25.13
N SER A 91 13.05 -4.30 -26.40
CA SER A 91 11.97 -5.13 -26.94
C SER A 91 11.97 -6.54 -26.35
N GLN A 92 13.15 -7.14 -26.12
CA GLN A 92 13.25 -8.42 -25.44
C GLN A 92 12.77 -8.34 -23.99
N ALA A 93 13.22 -7.34 -23.22
CA ALA A 93 12.77 -7.14 -21.84
C ALA A 93 11.24 -6.94 -21.76
N GLN A 94 10.67 -6.14 -22.67
CA GLN A 94 9.22 -5.94 -22.76
C GLN A 94 8.48 -7.25 -23.09
N SER A 95 8.99 -8.07 -24.01
CA SER A 95 8.41 -9.39 -24.30
C SER A 95 8.40 -10.30 -23.08
N GLU A 96 9.50 -10.36 -22.32
CA GLU A 96 9.57 -11.17 -21.09
C GLU A 96 8.61 -10.66 -20.01
N ARG A 97 8.53 -9.33 -19.79
CA ARG A 97 7.56 -8.76 -18.85
C ARG A 97 6.13 -9.12 -19.21
N LYS A 98 5.76 -8.97 -20.49
CA LYS A 98 4.42 -9.34 -21.00
C LYS A 98 4.11 -10.83 -20.81
N LYS A 99 5.08 -11.72 -21.07
CA LYS A 99 4.90 -13.17 -20.84
C LYS A 99 4.61 -13.48 -19.38
N VAL A 100 5.36 -12.87 -18.46
CA VAL A 100 5.17 -13.08 -17.01
C VAL A 100 3.79 -12.62 -16.57
N ILE A 101 3.37 -11.41 -16.97
CA ILE A 101 2.04 -10.88 -16.61
C ILE A 101 0.92 -11.76 -17.17
N LYS A 102 1.00 -12.16 -18.44
CA LYS A 102 0.04 -13.11 -19.05
C LYS A 102 -0.02 -14.44 -18.30
N GLY A 103 1.14 -14.97 -17.89
CA GLY A 103 1.23 -16.20 -17.11
C GLY A 103 0.54 -16.09 -15.75
N ILE A 104 0.75 -14.98 -15.03
CA ILE A 104 0.10 -14.71 -13.74
C ILE A 104 -1.42 -14.57 -13.92
N GLN A 105 -1.88 -13.81 -14.91
CA GLN A 105 -3.30 -13.65 -15.22
C GLN A 105 -3.97 -14.98 -15.55
N ALA A 106 -3.32 -15.82 -16.38
CA ALA A 106 -3.84 -17.14 -16.72
C ALA A 106 -4.01 -18.06 -15.49
N LEU A 107 -3.15 -17.91 -14.47
CA LEU A 107 -3.27 -18.65 -13.21
C LEU A 107 -4.41 -18.13 -12.32
N MET A 108 -4.72 -16.82 -12.40
CA MET A 108 -5.78 -16.19 -11.61
C MET A 108 -7.18 -16.41 -12.20
N ASP A 109 -7.33 -16.25 -13.52
CA ASP A 109 -8.65 -16.24 -14.17
C ASP A 109 -9.14 -17.64 -14.56
N GLY A 110 -8.28 -18.67 -14.53
CA GLY A 110 -8.64 -20.08 -14.78
C GLY A 110 -9.19 -20.39 -16.18
N ASN A 111 -9.47 -19.38 -17.00
CA ASN A 111 -10.02 -19.46 -18.34
C ASN A 111 -9.08 -18.67 -19.26
N GLY A 112 -8.36 -19.37 -20.14
CA GLY A 112 -7.24 -18.86 -20.94
C GLY A 112 -7.57 -17.85 -22.04
N ASP A 113 -8.61 -17.02 -21.85
CA ASP A 113 -8.99 -15.96 -22.78
C ASP A 113 -8.37 -14.63 -22.32
N THR A 114 -7.04 -14.58 -22.34
CA THR A 114 -6.24 -13.43 -21.90
C THR A 114 -6.09 -12.40 -23.02
N ASP A 115 -7.19 -11.76 -23.42
CA ASP A 115 -7.19 -10.63 -24.36
C ASP A 115 -7.19 -9.26 -23.62
N LEU A 116 -7.00 -9.28 -22.29
CA LEU A 116 -7.11 -8.11 -21.42
C LEU A 116 -5.82 -7.32 -21.19
N VAL A 117 -4.66 -7.83 -21.64
CA VAL A 117 -3.43 -7.03 -21.65
C VAL A 117 -3.41 -6.16 -22.90
N ASP A 118 -3.57 -4.86 -22.67
CA ASP A 118 -3.35 -3.81 -23.66
C ASP A 118 -2.05 -4.09 -24.45
N ASP A 119 -2.05 -3.86 -25.77
CA ASP A 119 -0.86 -4.05 -26.61
C ASP A 119 0.28 -3.07 -26.23
N GLY A 120 0.00 -2.12 -25.33
CA GLY A 120 0.95 -1.23 -24.69
C GLY A 120 2.14 -1.92 -24.02
N ASP A 121 3.22 -1.16 -23.84
CA ASP A 121 4.40 -1.61 -23.10
C ASP A 121 4.11 -1.66 -21.60
N VAL A 122 4.69 -2.65 -20.91
CA VAL A 122 4.60 -2.79 -19.46
C VAL A 122 5.46 -1.71 -18.82
N THR A 123 4.83 -0.83 -18.03
CA THR A 123 5.55 0.29 -17.40
C THR A 123 6.51 -0.22 -16.33
N ASP A 124 7.53 0.56 -15.99
CA ASP A 124 8.47 0.17 -14.93
C ASP A 124 7.78 0.06 -13.56
N THR A 125 6.78 0.90 -13.31
CA THR A 125 5.98 0.90 -12.09
C THR A 125 5.00 -0.29 -12.04
N GLU A 126 4.37 -0.65 -13.17
CA GLU A 126 3.58 -1.88 -13.28
C GLU A 126 4.44 -3.11 -13.04
N TRP A 127 5.63 -3.16 -13.65
CA TRP A 127 6.55 -4.26 -13.45
C TRP A 127 6.99 -4.40 -11.99
N PHE A 128 7.26 -3.29 -11.31
CA PHE A 128 7.60 -3.29 -9.89
C PHE A 128 6.45 -3.83 -9.02
N TYR A 129 5.21 -3.43 -9.30
CA TYR A 129 4.03 -3.96 -8.62
C TYR A 129 3.92 -5.48 -8.83
N VAL A 130 4.04 -5.96 -10.07
CA VAL A 130 3.96 -7.40 -10.39
C VAL A 130 5.07 -8.20 -9.68
N MET A 131 6.30 -7.70 -9.68
CA MET A 131 7.41 -8.35 -8.96
C MET A 131 7.19 -8.39 -7.45
N SER A 132 6.37 -7.50 -6.91
CA SER A 132 6.06 -7.44 -5.48
C SER A 132 5.27 -8.66 -4.99
N LEU A 133 4.50 -9.33 -5.86
CA LEU A 133 3.73 -10.53 -5.49
C LEU A 133 4.62 -11.67 -4.96
N ALA A 134 5.90 -11.71 -5.38
CA ALA A 134 6.87 -12.73 -4.96
C ALA A 134 7.78 -12.26 -3.80
N ARG A 135 7.44 -11.17 -3.11
CA ARG A 135 8.23 -10.63 -2.00
C ARG A 135 7.65 -11.02 -0.64
N SER A 136 8.54 -11.07 0.34
CA SER A 136 8.23 -11.23 1.75
C SER A 136 9.26 -10.46 2.57
N PHE A 137 8.88 -10.04 3.77
CA PHE A 137 9.72 -9.22 4.65
C PHE A 137 9.66 -9.75 6.07
N SER A 138 10.73 -9.59 6.83
CA SER A 138 10.76 -9.93 8.26
C SER A 138 10.99 -8.69 9.10
N ALA A 139 10.51 -8.70 10.33
CA ALA A 139 10.89 -7.66 11.29
C ALA A 139 12.43 -7.61 11.41
N GLY A 140 13.01 -6.43 11.20
CA GLY A 140 14.46 -6.23 11.32
C GLY A 140 15.32 -6.70 10.14
N ASP A 141 14.73 -7.06 8.99
CA ASP A 141 15.48 -7.42 7.76
C ASP A 141 16.16 -6.24 7.05
N GLY A 142 16.06 -5.03 7.61
CA GLY A 142 16.59 -3.80 7.03
C GLY A 142 15.70 -3.20 5.93
N SER A 143 14.58 -3.85 5.58
CA SER A 143 13.60 -3.31 4.66
C SER A 143 12.74 -2.22 5.34
N VAL A 144 12.22 -1.30 4.54
CA VAL A 144 11.29 -0.26 5.03
C VAL A 144 10.00 -0.90 5.55
N THR A 145 9.48 -1.91 4.86
CA THR A 145 8.28 -2.65 5.26
C THR A 145 8.50 -3.42 6.57
N GLY A 146 9.61 -4.15 6.68
CA GLY A 146 10.00 -4.88 7.90
C GLY A 146 10.32 -3.96 9.08
N LYS A 147 10.85 -2.76 8.82
CA LYS A 147 11.04 -1.74 9.86
C LYS A 147 9.70 -1.22 10.39
N ALA A 148 8.77 -0.85 9.50
CA ALA A 148 7.44 -0.39 9.91
C ALA A 148 6.72 -1.47 10.75
N PHE A 149 6.79 -2.73 10.32
CA PHE A 149 6.24 -3.88 11.03
C PHE A 149 6.81 -4.06 12.43
N GLY A 150 8.13 -3.93 12.59
CA GLY A 150 8.80 -4.16 13.86
C GLY A 150 8.75 -2.99 14.84
N SER A 151 8.58 -1.75 14.37
CA SER A 151 8.60 -0.55 15.22
C SER A 151 7.23 0.03 15.55
N ASP A 152 6.16 -0.46 14.89
CA ASP A 152 4.82 0.12 14.96
C ASP A 152 4.81 1.64 14.65
N ASP A 153 5.74 2.06 13.78
CA ASP A 153 5.87 3.44 13.30
C ASP A 153 5.82 3.44 11.78
N PHE A 154 5.11 4.40 11.21
CA PHE A 154 5.00 4.49 9.76
C PHE A 154 6.26 5.12 9.16
N LEU A 155 6.55 4.76 7.91
CA LEU A 155 7.62 5.37 7.13
C LEU A 155 7.02 6.08 5.95
N TRP A 156 7.46 7.32 5.73
CA TRP A 156 7.08 8.11 4.58
C TRP A 156 8.35 8.61 3.90
N ILE A 157 8.65 8.08 2.71
CA ILE A 157 9.88 8.37 1.97
C ILE A 157 9.49 9.13 0.70
N THR A 158 9.88 10.40 0.62
CA THR A 158 9.59 11.25 -0.55
C THR A 158 10.85 11.84 -1.14
N GLY A 159 11.04 11.60 -2.43
CA GLY A 159 12.07 12.21 -3.26
C GLY A 159 13.47 11.63 -3.09
N PRO A 160 14.38 11.94 -4.03
CA PRO A 160 15.67 11.23 -4.15
C PRO A 160 16.55 11.29 -2.90
N ALA A 161 16.53 12.41 -2.18
CA ALA A 161 17.33 12.58 -0.97
C ALA A 161 16.90 11.62 0.15
N GLN A 162 15.59 11.42 0.35
CA GLN A 162 15.12 10.48 1.37
C GLN A 162 15.34 9.03 0.92
N PHE A 163 15.12 8.70 -0.35
CA PHE A 163 15.48 7.38 -0.88
C PHE A 163 16.96 7.05 -0.68
N GLN A 164 17.85 8.03 -0.84
CA GLN A 164 19.29 7.86 -0.61
C GLN A 164 19.61 7.51 0.86
N LEU A 165 18.88 8.08 1.83
CA LEU A 165 19.02 7.72 3.25
C LEU A 165 18.61 6.27 3.53
N HIS A 166 17.74 5.71 2.69
CA HIS A 166 17.26 4.34 2.76
C HIS A 166 17.89 3.41 1.71
N TYR A 167 19.04 3.79 1.12
CA TYR A 167 19.65 3.04 0.00
C TYR A 167 20.10 1.62 0.38
N SER A 168 20.36 1.34 1.66
CA SER A 168 20.64 -0.01 2.16
C SER A 168 19.41 -0.92 2.15
N CYS A 169 18.20 -0.36 2.06
CA CYS A 169 16.98 -1.12 1.88
C CYS A 169 16.79 -1.46 0.40
N GLU A 170 16.83 -2.76 0.09
CA GLU A 170 16.63 -3.25 -1.28
C GLU A 170 15.27 -2.81 -1.84
N ARG A 171 14.18 -2.94 -1.06
CA ARG A 171 12.83 -2.53 -1.47
C ARG A 171 12.73 -1.05 -1.84
N ALA A 172 13.35 -0.16 -1.07
CA ALA A 172 13.35 1.28 -1.35
C ALA A 172 14.18 1.60 -2.61
N LYS A 173 15.33 0.94 -2.77
CA LYS A 173 16.18 1.07 -3.96
C LYS A 173 15.46 0.56 -5.22
N GLU A 174 14.82 -0.59 -5.16
CA GLU A 174 14.00 -1.13 -6.25
C GLU A 174 12.88 -0.16 -6.63
N ALA A 175 12.11 0.33 -5.65
CA ALA A 175 11.05 1.30 -5.89
C ALA A 175 11.57 2.52 -6.66
N GLN A 176 12.71 3.09 -6.23
CA GLN A 176 13.34 4.23 -6.89
C GLN A 176 13.79 3.92 -8.33
N ILE A 177 14.40 2.75 -8.57
CA ILE A 177 14.80 2.31 -9.92
C ILE A 177 13.58 2.20 -10.85
N HIS A 178 12.43 1.82 -10.30
CA HIS A 178 11.17 1.65 -11.02
C HIS A 178 10.29 2.91 -11.05
N GLY A 179 10.86 4.07 -10.73
CA GLY A 179 10.21 5.37 -10.91
C GLY A 179 9.35 5.84 -9.74
N ILE A 180 9.30 5.09 -8.64
CA ILE A 180 8.60 5.52 -7.42
C ILE A 180 9.34 6.70 -6.79
N GLN A 181 8.62 7.80 -6.60
CA GLN A 181 9.11 9.02 -5.97
C GLN A 181 8.56 9.23 -4.57
N THR A 182 7.47 8.55 -4.21
CA THR A 182 6.97 8.47 -2.83
C THR A 182 6.62 7.04 -2.48
N LEU A 183 7.19 6.54 -1.39
CA LEU A 183 6.92 5.21 -0.83
C LEU A 183 6.53 5.36 0.63
N VAL A 184 5.40 4.76 1.02
CA VAL A 184 4.88 4.83 2.39
C VAL A 184 4.63 3.42 2.90
N CYS A 185 5.03 3.13 4.14
CA CYS A 185 4.72 1.89 4.84
C CYS A 185 4.04 2.23 6.17
N ILE A 186 2.80 1.77 6.38
CA ILE A 186 1.99 2.07 7.56
C ILE A 186 1.70 0.74 8.28
N PRO A 187 2.16 0.54 9.52
CA PRO A 187 1.84 -0.67 10.27
C PRO A 187 0.34 -0.70 10.63
N THR A 188 -0.17 -1.91 10.74
CA THR A 188 -1.54 -2.24 11.12
C THR A 188 -1.50 -3.44 12.07
N SER A 189 -2.61 -3.75 12.72
CA SER A 189 -2.72 -4.93 13.61
C SER A 189 -2.41 -6.25 12.92
N ASN A 190 -2.68 -6.35 11.61
CA ASN A 190 -2.58 -7.58 10.84
C ASN A 190 -1.45 -7.57 9.79
N GLY A 191 -0.61 -6.54 9.75
CA GLY A 191 0.41 -6.41 8.71
C GLY A 191 0.87 -4.98 8.45
N VAL A 192 1.32 -4.70 7.22
CA VAL A 192 1.78 -3.37 6.80
C VAL A 192 1.11 -2.97 5.49
N PHE A 193 0.56 -1.76 5.47
CA PHE A 193 0.02 -1.14 4.29
C PHE A 193 1.12 -0.35 3.55
N GLU A 194 1.37 -0.70 2.29
CA GLU A 194 2.35 -0.02 1.44
C GLU A 194 1.64 0.79 0.35
N LEU A 195 2.05 2.04 0.15
CA LEU A 195 1.60 2.91 -0.93
C LEU A 195 2.80 3.41 -1.74
N GLY A 196 2.67 3.38 -3.05
CA GLY A 196 3.68 3.93 -3.96
C GLY A 196 3.09 4.91 -4.95
N SER A 197 3.84 5.97 -5.23
CA SER A 197 3.50 6.95 -6.27
C SER A 197 4.74 7.33 -7.07
N THR A 198 4.54 7.55 -8.37
CA THR A 198 5.53 8.15 -9.27
C THR A 198 5.62 9.67 -9.10
N GLN A 199 4.84 10.26 -8.19
CA GLN A 199 4.85 11.69 -7.86
C GLN A 199 5.48 11.96 -6.49
N LEU A 200 5.91 13.21 -6.28
CA LEU A 200 6.39 13.70 -4.99
C LEU A 200 5.21 14.13 -4.13
N ILE A 201 4.73 13.23 -3.27
CA ILE A 201 3.59 13.46 -2.37
C ILE A 201 4.13 13.82 -0.99
N LYS A 202 3.69 14.96 -0.46
CA LYS A 202 4.06 15.40 0.89
C LYS A 202 3.38 14.53 1.94
N GLN A 203 4.05 14.37 3.06
CA GLN A 203 3.52 13.61 4.19
C GLN A 203 2.15 14.11 4.63
N ASN A 204 1.18 13.20 4.69
CA ASN A 204 -0.19 13.45 5.09
C ASN A 204 -0.54 12.53 6.28
N LEU A 205 -0.55 13.08 7.49
CA LEU A 205 -0.84 12.31 8.71
C LEU A 205 -2.30 11.85 8.78
N SER A 206 -3.22 12.59 8.16
CA SER A 206 -4.63 12.20 8.10
C SER A 206 -4.79 10.88 7.33
N LEU A 207 -4.01 10.69 6.27
CA LEU A 207 -3.96 9.43 5.53
C LEU A 207 -3.48 8.27 6.39
N VAL A 208 -2.39 8.49 7.13
CA VAL A 208 -1.81 7.48 8.04
C VAL A 208 -2.83 7.07 9.10
N GLN A 209 -3.49 8.04 9.72
CA GLN A 209 -4.54 7.81 10.72
C GLN A 209 -5.73 7.04 10.14
N GLN A 210 -6.18 7.41 8.93
CA GLN A 210 -7.26 6.72 8.24
C GLN A 210 -6.93 5.23 8.01
N MET A 211 -5.73 4.91 7.51
CA MET A 211 -5.34 3.51 7.26
C MET A 211 -5.26 2.69 8.54
N THR A 212 -4.65 3.28 9.58
CA THR A 212 -4.47 2.60 10.88
C THR A 212 -5.82 2.24 11.50
N MET A 213 -6.86 3.05 11.28
CA MET A 213 -8.21 2.78 11.77
C MET A 213 -9.01 1.82 10.87
N THR A 214 -8.75 1.80 9.57
CA THR A 214 -9.54 1.03 8.58
C THR A 214 -9.19 -0.47 8.58
N ILE A 215 -7.95 -0.84 8.95
CA ILE A 215 -7.46 -2.22 8.94
C ILE A 215 -7.33 -2.73 10.39
N ASN A 216 -8.47 -2.94 11.05
CA ASN A 216 -8.57 -3.62 12.36
C ASN A 216 -9.55 -4.77 12.31
#